data_AF-A0AAV1EFM6-F1
#
_entry.id   AF-A0AAV1EFM6-F1
#
_cell.length_a   1.000
_cell.length_b   1.000
_cell.length_c   1.000
_cell.angle_alpha   90.00
_cell.angle_beta   90.00
_cell.angle_gamma   90.00
#
_symmetry.space_group_name_H-M   'P 1'
#
loop_
_entity.id
_entity.type
_entity.pdbx_description
1 polymer ?
#
loop_
_entity_poly.entity_id
_entity_poly.type
_entity_poly.pdbx_seq_one_letter_code
_entity_poly.pdbx_strand_id
1 'polypeptide(L)'
;MKFKIGEEVEVSIQDEGFENSYYEATIISKEKGSSKYQVRYKTLLNGDESGPMEEVVNADQLRPLPPQVPVIGFSLYEAADVYEHDGWWGGIIYGKFQSEYFLFHPATGEEKPYPFDKFRVHHEWRDDKWICHKAGIVSNPEEVKNKQEGTTSRVSKRRRIKSQADDDKTGE
;
A
#
# COMPACT_ATOMS: atom_id res chain seq x y z
N MET A 1 -8.54 -13.98 -16.39
CA MET A 1 -9.78 -13.27 -15.98
C MET A 1 -10.70 -12.79 -17.12
N LYS A 2 -11.96 -12.47 -16.80
CA LYS A 2 -12.85 -11.63 -17.62
C LYS A 2 -13.55 -10.60 -16.72
N PHE A 3 -13.22 -9.31 -16.87
CA PHE A 3 -13.89 -8.21 -16.17
C PHE A 3 -15.32 -8.00 -16.67
N LYS A 4 -16.19 -7.48 -15.81
CA LYS A 4 -17.61 -7.18 -16.08
C LYS A 4 -17.82 -5.67 -16.23
N ILE A 5 -18.87 -5.29 -16.97
CA ILE A 5 -19.30 -3.89 -17.04
C ILE A 5 -19.72 -3.43 -15.64
N GLY A 6 -19.28 -2.24 -15.25
CA GLY A 6 -19.47 -1.65 -13.92
C GLY A 6 -18.43 -2.06 -12.88
N GLU A 7 -17.50 -2.96 -13.21
CA GLU A 7 -16.42 -3.37 -12.31
C GLU A 7 -15.36 -2.27 -12.21
N GLU A 8 -14.87 -2.02 -10.98
CA GLU A 8 -13.75 -1.12 -10.74
C GLU A 8 -12.43 -1.87 -10.88
N VAL A 9 -11.49 -1.26 -11.58
CA VAL A 9 -10.20 -1.83 -11.97
C VAL A 9 -9.11 -0.79 -11.86
N GLU A 10 -7.86 -1.24 -11.91
CA GLU A 10 -6.74 -0.37 -12.24
C GLU A 10 -6.23 -0.69 -13.65
N VAL A 11 -5.89 0.36 -14.38
CA VAL A 11 -5.26 0.29 -15.69
C VAL A 11 -3.78 0.59 -15.54
N SER A 12 -2.93 -0.27 -16.10
CA SER A 12 -1.50 -0.02 -16.22
C SER A 12 -1.20 0.51 -17.62
N ILE A 13 -0.60 1.70 -17.67
CA ILE A 13 -0.19 2.33 -18.93
C ILE A 13 1.17 1.74 -19.33
N GLN A 14 1.25 1.24 -20.56
CA GLN A 14 2.44 0.55 -21.09
C GLN A 14 3.37 1.48 -21.90
N ASP A 15 3.05 2.78 -21.94
CA ASP A 15 3.86 3.79 -22.63
C ASP A 15 5.11 4.14 -21.83
N GLU A 16 6.17 4.56 -22.54
CA GLU A 16 7.43 4.96 -21.94
C GLU A 16 7.24 6.11 -20.94
N GLY A 17 7.79 5.97 -19.73
CA GLY A 17 7.64 6.93 -18.64
C GLY A 17 6.42 6.70 -17.74
N PHE A 18 5.57 5.72 -18.06
CA PHE A 18 4.43 5.31 -17.22
C PHE A 18 4.60 3.91 -16.64
N GLU A 19 5.79 3.33 -16.71
CA GLU A 19 6.04 1.98 -16.22
C GLU A 19 5.78 1.88 -14.72
N ASN A 20 5.07 0.83 -14.31
CA ASN A 20 4.59 0.63 -12.93
C ASN A 20 3.63 1.72 -12.41
N SER A 21 2.99 2.47 -13.32
CA SER A 21 1.85 3.31 -12.98
C SER A 21 0.52 2.54 -13.07
N TYR A 22 -0.42 2.90 -12.20
CA TYR A 22 -1.75 2.31 -12.12
C TYR A 22 -2.81 3.37 -11.87
N TYR A 23 -3.84 3.38 -12.71
CA TYR A 23 -4.90 4.39 -12.69
C TYR A 23 -6.26 3.74 -12.46
N GLU A 24 -7.00 4.23 -11.48
CA GLU A 24 -8.33 3.69 -11.18
C GLU A 24 -9.33 4.02 -12.30
N ALA A 25 -10.10 3.02 -12.71
CA ALA A 25 -11.11 3.14 -13.75
C ALA A 25 -12.30 2.22 -13.50
N THR A 26 -13.37 2.44 -14.25
CA THR A 26 -14.54 1.56 -14.32
C THR A 26 -14.69 0.99 -15.72
N ILE A 27 -14.99 -0.31 -15.83
CA ILE A 27 -15.33 -0.92 -17.12
C ILE A 27 -16.69 -0.39 -17.58
N ILE A 28 -16.74 0.27 -18.74
CA ILE A 28 -18.00 0.80 -19.30
C ILE A 28 -18.54 -0.04 -20.46
N SER A 29 -17.66 -0.72 -21.20
CA SER A 29 -18.08 -1.65 -22.24
C SER A 29 -17.03 -2.73 -22.51
N LYS A 30 -17.45 -3.80 -23.19
CA LYS A 30 -16.57 -4.87 -23.66
C LYS A 30 -16.91 -5.20 -25.11
N GLU A 31 -15.88 -5.25 -25.95
CA GLU A 31 -16.04 -5.67 -27.33
C GLU A 31 -16.26 -7.19 -27.42
N LYS A 32 -17.27 -7.61 -28.22
CA LYS A 32 -17.61 -9.03 -28.36
C LYS A 32 -16.52 -9.76 -29.13
N GLY A 33 -16.03 -10.86 -28.56
CA GLY A 33 -15.05 -11.73 -29.23
C GLY A 33 -13.60 -11.21 -29.15
N SER A 34 -13.33 -10.11 -28.46
CA SER A 34 -11.97 -9.60 -28.24
C SER A 34 -11.60 -9.57 -26.74
N SER A 35 -10.32 -9.32 -26.48
CA SER A 35 -9.77 -9.04 -25.15
C SER A 35 -9.77 -7.55 -24.81
N LYS A 36 -10.50 -6.72 -25.57
CA LYS A 36 -10.52 -5.28 -25.40
C LYS A 36 -11.70 -4.82 -24.54
N TYR A 37 -11.42 -3.81 -23.74
CA TYR A 37 -12.33 -3.21 -22.79
C TYR A 37 -12.31 -1.70 -22.97
N GLN A 38 -13.49 -1.08 -22.93
CA GLN A 38 -13.56 0.37 -22.80
C GLN A 38 -13.67 0.69 -21.32
N VAL A 39 -12.81 1.59 -20.86
CA VAL A 39 -12.72 2.02 -19.47
C VAL A 39 -12.97 3.51 -19.36
N ARG A 40 -13.49 3.94 -18.22
CA ARG A 40 -13.59 5.34 -17.83
C ARG A 40 -12.74 5.57 -16.59
N TYR A 41 -11.76 6.44 -16.69
CA TYR A 41 -10.89 6.79 -15.57
C TYR A 41 -11.65 7.55 -14.48
N LYS A 42 -11.27 7.34 -13.22
CA LYS A 42 -11.84 8.07 -12.08
C LYS A 42 -11.24 9.46 -11.91
N THR A 43 -9.95 9.60 -12.22
CA THR A 43 -9.14 10.78 -11.90
C THR A 43 -8.63 11.51 -13.15
N LEU A 44 -8.38 10.80 -14.25
CA LEU A 44 -7.94 11.39 -15.51
C LEU A 44 -9.12 12.03 -16.26
N LEU A 45 -8.87 13.22 -16.81
CA LEU A 45 -9.82 13.99 -17.61
C LEU A 45 -9.38 14.02 -19.09
N ASN A 46 -10.34 14.28 -19.98
CA ASN A 46 -10.04 14.63 -21.37
C ASN A 46 -9.15 15.89 -21.42
N GLY A 47 -8.39 16.05 -22.50
CA GLY A 47 -7.47 17.19 -22.65
C GLY A 47 -8.15 18.57 -22.70
N ASP A 48 -9.45 18.61 -22.96
CA ASP A 48 -10.29 19.82 -22.89
C ASP A 48 -11.05 19.95 -21.56
N GLU A 49 -10.75 19.06 -20.59
CA GLU A 49 -11.39 18.94 -19.28
C GLU A 49 -12.93 18.75 -19.34
N SER A 50 -13.46 18.35 -20.50
CA SER A 50 -14.91 18.18 -20.73
C SER A 50 -15.55 17.08 -19.87
N GLY A 51 -14.73 16.18 -19.32
CA GLY A 51 -15.16 15.09 -18.46
C GLY A 51 -14.08 14.04 -18.27
N PRO A 52 -14.43 12.92 -17.62
CA PRO A 52 -13.52 11.81 -17.41
C PRO A 52 -12.98 11.25 -18.73
N MET A 53 -11.70 10.91 -18.75
CA MET A 53 -11.07 10.26 -19.89
C MET A 53 -11.62 8.85 -20.06
N GLU A 54 -11.93 8.49 -21.30
CA GLU A 54 -12.31 7.14 -21.69
C GLU A 54 -11.37 6.61 -22.75
N GLU A 55 -11.01 5.34 -22.66
CA GLU A 55 -10.14 4.69 -23.64
C GLU A 55 -10.42 3.21 -23.80
N VAL A 56 -9.86 2.61 -24.85
CA VAL A 56 -9.94 1.17 -25.12
C VAL A 56 -8.59 0.53 -24.80
N VAL A 57 -8.59 -0.40 -23.84
CA VAL A 57 -7.40 -1.11 -23.35
C VAL A 57 -7.52 -2.61 -23.54
N ASN A 58 -6.40 -3.29 -23.55
CA ASN A 58 -6.33 -4.75 -23.57
C ASN A 58 -6.47 -5.33 -22.16
N ALA A 59 -6.92 -6.59 -22.07
CA ALA A 59 -7.14 -7.27 -20.79
C ALA A 59 -5.87 -7.45 -19.93
N ASP A 60 -4.69 -7.44 -20.53
CA ASP A 60 -3.38 -7.52 -19.86
C ASP A 60 -2.93 -6.19 -19.23
N GLN A 61 -3.51 -5.07 -19.65
CA GLN A 61 -3.35 -3.76 -19.02
C GLN A 61 -4.25 -3.60 -17.78
N LEU A 62 -5.16 -4.53 -17.54
CA LEU A 62 -6.16 -4.44 -16.48
C LEU A 62 -5.83 -5.37 -15.31
N ARG A 63 -6.06 -4.85 -14.10
CA ARG A 63 -6.11 -5.64 -12.86
C ARG A 63 -7.30 -5.20 -12.00
N PRO A 64 -7.81 -6.05 -11.09
CA PRO A 64 -8.79 -5.61 -10.09
C PRO A 64 -8.22 -4.47 -9.22
N LEU A 65 -9.04 -3.86 -8.37
CA LEU A 65 -8.49 -3.00 -7.31
C LEU A 65 -7.66 -3.83 -6.32
N PRO A 66 -6.47 -3.34 -5.90
CA PRO A 66 -5.63 -4.06 -4.96
C PRO A 66 -6.27 -4.15 -3.56
N PRO A 67 -5.93 -5.17 -2.76
CA PRO A 67 -6.39 -5.27 -1.39
C PRO A 67 -5.92 -4.04 -0.58
N GLN A 68 -6.83 -3.45 0.20
CA GLN A 68 -6.48 -2.37 1.12
C GLN A 68 -5.84 -2.97 2.37
N VAL A 69 -4.50 -2.89 2.44
CA VAL A 69 -3.72 -3.38 3.57
C VAL A 69 -3.28 -2.19 4.43
N PRO A 70 -3.75 -2.08 5.69
CA PRO A 70 -3.27 -1.04 6.58
C PRO A 70 -1.80 -1.29 6.93
N VAL A 71 -0.98 -0.25 6.82
CA VAL A 71 0.44 -0.27 7.21
C VAL A 71 0.76 0.88 8.13
N ILE A 72 1.78 0.69 8.96
CA ILE A 72 2.28 1.70 9.90
C ILE A 72 3.61 2.32 9.44
N GLY A 73 4.15 1.85 8.31
CA GLY A 73 5.43 2.26 7.76
C GLY A 73 5.97 1.30 6.71
N PHE A 74 7.12 1.68 6.17
CA PHE A 74 7.87 0.87 5.22
C PHE A 74 9.31 0.71 5.69
N SER A 75 9.89 -0.45 5.40
CA SER A 75 11.32 -0.71 5.60
C SER A 75 12.12 -0.29 4.38
N LEU A 76 13.42 -0.08 4.57
CA LEU A 76 14.34 0.13 3.45
C LEU A 76 14.28 -1.05 2.47
N TYR A 77 14.26 -0.74 1.19
CA TYR A 77 14.14 -1.64 0.05
C TYR A 77 12.79 -2.36 -0.10
N GLU A 78 11.76 -1.98 0.66
CA GLU A 78 10.40 -2.47 0.40
C GLU A 78 9.80 -1.80 -0.84
N ALA A 79 9.04 -2.57 -1.63
CA ALA A 79 8.22 -2.03 -2.71
C ALA A 79 6.98 -1.31 -2.14
N ALA A 80 6.68 -0.14 -2.68
CA ALA A 80 5.50 0.65 -2.34
C ALA A 80 4.97 1.36 -3.57
N ASP A 81 3.68 1.68 -3.59
CA ASP A 81 3.13 2.61 -4.56
C ASP A 81 2.93 3.97 -3.88
N VAL A 82 3.30 5.05 -4.57
CA VAL A 82 2.98 6.42 -4.16
C VAL A 82 1.89 7.01 -5.04
N TYR A 83 0.96 7.76 -4.45
CA TYR A 83 -0.04 8.48 -5.20
C TYR A 83 0.50 9.83 -5.71
N GLU A 84 0.66 9.95 -7.02
CA GLU A 84 1.16 11.13 -7.71
C GLU A 84 0.58 11.20 -9.13
N HIS A 85 0.40 12.42 -9.69
CA HIS A 85 -0.10 12.62 -11.05
C HIS A 85 -1.36 11.79 -11.35
N ASP A 86 -2.31 11.83 -10.42
CA ASP A 86 -3.62 11.17 -10.50
C ASP A 86 -3.61 9.64 -10.56
N GLY A 87 -2.44 9.02 -10.32
CA GLY A 87 -2.25 7.57 -10.34
C GLY A 87 -1.35 7.07 -9.22
N TRP A 88 -1.22 5.74 -9.15
CA TRP A 88 -0.35 5.03 -8.23
C TRP A 88 0.94 4.61 -8.94
N TRP A 89 2.09 5.02 -8.42
CA TRP A 89 3.39 4.79 -9.03
C TRP A 89 4.24 3.86 -8.16
N GLY A 90 4.56 2.69 -8.69
CA GLY A 90 5.40 1.70 -8.03
C GLY A 90 6.86 2.12 -7.96
N GLY A 91 7.47 1.91 -6.79
CA GLY A 91 8.88 2.16 -6.57
C GLY A 91 9.44 1.40 -5.37
N ILE A 92 10.69 1.70 -5.03
CA ILE A 92 11.42 1.05 -3.95
C ILE A 92 11.78 2.08 -2.89
N ILE A 93 11.46 1.80 -1.63
CA ILE A 93 11.81 2.67 -0.52
C ILE A 93 13.33 2.68 -0.38
N TYR A 94 13.97 3.83 -0.57
CA TYR A 94 15.42 3.97 -0.57
C TYR A 94 15.95 4.82 0.58
N GLY A 95 15.04 5.44 1.34
CA GLY A 95 15.43 6.20 2.53
C GLY A 95 14.24 6.68 3.33
N LYS A 96 14.54 7.23 4.50
CA LYS A 96 13.59 7.94 5.36
C LYS A 96 14.30 9.08 6.06
N PHE A 97 13.72 10.27 5.98
CA PHE A 97 14.20 11.44 6.71
C PHE A 97 13.02 12.16 7.33
N GLN A 98 13.06 12.37 8.65
CA GLN A 98 11.94 12.93 9.41
C GLN A 98 10.63 12.15 9.16
N SER A 99 9.61 12.81 8.62
CA SER A 99 8.29 12.26 8.29
C SER A 99 8.16 11.76 6.85
N GLU A 100 9.21 11.88 6.03
CA GLU A 100 9.18 11.56 4.61
C GLU A 100 9.92 10.26 4.31
N TYR A 101 9.37 9.50 3.36
CA TYR A 101 10.02 8.35 2.74
C TYR A 101 10.54 8.76 1.35
N PHE A 102 11.73 8.30 1.01
CA PHE A 102 12.32 8.49 -0.30
C PHE A 102 12.00 7.27 -1.14
N LEU A 103 11.30 7.48 -2.25
CA LEU A 103 10.96 6.44 -3.21
C LEU A 103 11.87 6.57 -4.42
N PHE A 104 12.55 5.48 -4.77
CA PHE A 104 13.30 5.33 -6.02
C PHE A 104 12.38 4.75 -7.10
N HIS A 105 12.32 5.40 -8.25
CA HIS A 105 11.57 4.97 -9.43
C HIS A 105 12.52 4.31 -10.44
N PRO A 106 12.53 2.98 -10.57
CA PRO A 106 13.50 2.30 -11.43
C PRO A 106 13.41 2.67 -12.91
N ALA A 107 12.21 3.04 -13.38
CA ALA A 107 11.98 3.42 -14.78
C ALA A 107 12.68 4.72 -15.16
N THR A 108 12.66 5.72 -14.28
CA THR A 108 13.25 7.05 -14.52
C THR A 108 14.61 7.24 -13.87
N GLY A 109 14.97 6.39 -12.90
CA GLY A 109 16.16 6.55 -12.06
C GLY A 109 16.04 7.68 -11.04
N GLU A 110 14.84 8.24 -10.84
CA GLU A 110 14.61 9.35 -9.92
C GLU A 110 14.42 8.87 -8.47
N GLU A 111 14.89 9.68 -7.52
CA GLU A 111 14.57 9.55 -6.11
C GLU A 111 13.80 10.79 -5.64
N LYS A 112 12.62 10.58 -5.06
CA LYS A 112 11.74 11.68 -4.62
C LYS A 112 11.23 11.44 -3.20
N PRO A 113 11.19 12.49 -2.35
CA PRO A 113 10.61 12.40 -1.02
C PRO A 113 9.09 12.53 -1.08
N TYR A 114 8.39 11.73 -0.27
CA TYR A 114 6.94 11.81 -0.13
C TYR A 114 6.52 11.59 1.33
N PRO A 115 5.43 12.25 1.78
CA PRO A 115 4.83 11.98 3.07
C PRO A 115 4.19 10.58 3.10
N PHE A 116 4.11 9.98 4.30
CA PHE A 116 3.64 8.61 4.49
C PHE A 116 2.21 8.35 4.00
N ASP A 117 1.32 9.33 4.08
CA ASP A 117 -0.10 9.22 3.71
C ASP A 117 -0.35 9.08 2.20
N LYS A 118 0.66 9.38 1.37
CA LYS A 118 0.62 9.13 -0.07
C LYS A 118 0.94 7.70 -0.46
N PHE A 119 1.38 6.85 0.46
CA PHE A 119 1.81 5.49 0.14
C PHE A 119 0.73 4.45 0.37
N ARG A 120 0.78 3.40 -0.45
CA ARG A 120 0.14 2.11 -0.19
C ARG A 120 1.13 0.97 -0.40
N VAL A 121 0.74 -0.21 0.05
CA VAL A 121 1.51 -1.43 -0.20
C VAL A 121 1.43 -1.79 -1.68
N HIS A 122 2.60 -1.96 -2.31
CA HIS A 122 2.67 -2.48 -3.67
C HIS A 122 2.17 -3.93 -3.72
N HIS A 123 1.29 -4.20 -4.68
CA HIS A 123 0.82 -5.54 -4.99
C HIS A 123 0.99 -5.79 -6.48
N GLU A 124 1.55 -6.95 -6.82
CA GLU A 124 1.57 -7.45 -8.19
C GLU A 124 0.31 -8.28 -8.45
N TRP A 125 -0.27 -8.10 -9.64
CA TRP A 125 -1.35 -8.96 -10.13
C TRP A 125 -0.77 -9.95 -11.14
N ARG A 126 -0.77 -11.24 -10.81
CA ARG A 126 -0.24 -12.31 -11.67
C ARG A 126 -1.07 -13.58 -11.52
N ASP A 127 -1.36 -14.24 -12.64
CA ASP A 127 -2.11 -15.50 -12.69
C ASP A 127 -3.43 -15.48 -11.89
N ASP A 128 -4.19 -14.39 -12.07
CA ASP A 128 -5.45 -14.11 -11.39
C ASP A 128 -5.33 -14.08 -9.84
N LYS A 129 -4.15 -13.69 -9.31
CA LYS A 129 -3.87 -13.57 -7.87
C LYS A 129 -3.09 -12.31 -7.53
N TRP A 130 -3.39 -11.76 -6.35
CA TRP A 130 -2.58 -10.71 -5.73
C TRP A 130 -1.35 -11.31 -5.05
N ILE A 131 -0.19 -10.75 -5.36
CA ILE A 131 1.09 -11.11 -4.76
C ILE A 131 1.61 -9.87 -4.04
N CYS A 132 1.98 -10.03 -2.76
CA CYS A 132 2.62 -8.98 -1.99
C CYS A 132 3.94 -9.52 -1.41
N HIS A 133 4.98 -8.70 -1.48
CA HIS A 133 6.33 -9.02 -0.99
C HIS A 133 6.64 -8.38 0.36
N LYS A 134 5.69 -7.69 1.00
CA LYS A 134 5.90 -7.05 2.31
C LYS A 134 5.94 -8.10 3.42
N ALA A 135 7.04 -8.10 4.18
CA ALA A 135 7.18 -8.97 5.35
C ALA A 135 6.18 -8.58 6.45
N GLY A 136 5.53 -9.58 7.08
CA GLY A 136 4.65 -9.36 8.22
C GLY A 136 3.19 -9.01 7.90
N ILE A 137 2.76 -9.09 6.63
CA ILE A 137 1.33 -9.05 6.31
C ILE A 137 0.66 -10.33 6.83
N VAL A 138 -0.26 -10.15 7.77
CA VAL A 138 -1.21 -11.20 8.14
C VAL A 138 -2.25 -11.24 7.04
N SER A 139 -2.17 -12.24 6.17
CA SER A 139 -3.03 -12.39 4.99
C SER A 139 -4.48 -12.82 5.31
N ASN A 140 -4.91 -12.77 6.58
CA ASN A 140 -6.24 -13.21 6.97
C ASN A 140 -6.92 -12.27 8.00
N PRO A 141 -8.11 -11.71 7.70
CA PRO A 141 -8.90 -10.90 8.65
C PRO A 141 -9.29 -11.63 9.94
N GLU A 142 -9.38 -12.97 9.92
CA GLU A 142 -9.77 -13.78 11.08
C GLU A 142 -8.66 -13.91 12.14
N GLU A 143 -7.37 -13.86 11.75
CA GLU A 143 -6.26 -13.94 12.70
C GLU A 143 -6.09 -12.67 13.54
N VAL A 144 -6.62 -11.54 13.07
CA VAL A 144 -6.57 -10.26 13.80
C VAL A 144 -7.40 -10.34 15.08
N LYS A 145 -8.50 -11.12 15.09
CA LYS A 145 -9.35 -11.32 16.28
C LYS A 145 -8.67 -12.17 17.35
N ASN A 146 -7.84 -13.13 16.98
CA ASN A 146 -7.17 -14.03 17.94
C ASN A 146 -5.91 -13.45 18.60
N LYS A 147 -5.39 -12.31 18.13
CA LYS A 147 -4.22 -11.66 18.75
C LYS A 147 -4.55 -10.67 19.87
N GLN A 148 -5.82 -10.32 20.08
CA GLN A 148 -6.23 -9.40 21.16
C GLN A 148 -6.57 -10.09 22.49
N GLU A 149 -6.75 -11.41 22.53
CA GLU A 149 -7.12 -12.13 23.76
C GLU A 149 -5.94 -12.86 24.47
N GLY A 150 -4.72 -12.75 23.94
CA GLY A 150 -3.57 -13.57 24.38
C GLY A 150 -2.59 -12.96 25.37
N THR A 151 -2.77 -11.73 25.88
CA THR A 151 -1.83 -11.14 26.84
C THR A 151 -2.52 -10.65 28.10
N THR A 152 -2.90 -11.58 28.98
CA THR A 152 -2.97 -11.29 30.40
C THR A 152 -2.00 -12.17 31.19
N SER A 153 -1.25 -11.49 32.04
CA SER A 153 -0.43 -12.00 33.14
C SER A 153 0.95 -12.60 32.81
N ARG A 154 2.00 -11.82 33.10
CA ARG A 154 3.05 -12.31 34.00
C ARG A 154 3.62 -11.17 34.84
N VAL A 155 3.15 -11.15 36.08
CA VAL A 155 3.61 -10.32 37.20
C VAL A 155 5.11 -10.50 37.40
N SER A 156 5.89 -9.43 37.24
CA SER A 156 7.28 -9.36 37.66
C SER A 156 7.34 -8.93 39.13
N LYS A 157 7.57 -9.89 40.03
CA LYS A 157 7.82 -9.66 41.46
C LYS A 157 9.08 -8.80 41.62
N ARG A 158 8.93 -7.52 41.96
CA ARG A 158 10.02 -6.69 42.51
C ARG A 158 10.11 -6.90 44.03
N ARG A 159 11.30 -7.27 44.50
CA ARG A 159 11.65 -7.40 45.92
C ARG A 159 11.66 -6.02 46.60
N ARG A 160 11.12 -5.97 47.82
CA ARG A 160 11.01 -4.79 48.68
C ARG A 160 12.24 -4.75 49.60
N ILE A 161 13.04 -3.69 49.51
CA ILE A 161 14.08 -3.37 50.50
C ILE A 161 13.45 -2.39 51.50
N LYS A 162 13.44 -2.74 52.79
CA LYS A 162 12.97 -1.88 53.88
C LYS A 162 14.06 -0.86 54.20
N SER A 163 13.69 0.41 54.18
CA SER A 163 14.37 1.50 54.89
C SER A 163 13.80 1.62 56.30
N GLN A 164 14.66 1.72 57.29
CA GLN A 164 14.28 2.15 58.64
C GLN A 164 15.40 3.04 59.17
N ALA A 165 15.08 4.32 59.31
CA ALA A 165 15.68 5.28 60.22
C ALA A 165 14.71 5.31 61.44
N ASP A 166 15.04 5.63 62.69
CA ASP A 166 16.11 6.42 63.30
C ASP A 166 16.33 5.92 64.76
N ASP A 167 17.36 6.50 65.40
CA ASP A 167 17.41 6.92 66.81
C ASP A 167 17.96 6.01 67.94
N ASP A 168 19.08 6.53 68.46
CA ASP A 168 19.43 6.86 69.86
C ASP A 168 20.19 5.87 70.76
N LYS A 169 21.33 6.39 71.27
CA LYS A 169 22.08 6.18 72.54
C LYS A 169 21.98 4.83 73.27
N THR A 170 23.04 4.26 73.84
CA THR A 170 23.92 4.77 74.92
C THR A 170 24.99 3.67 75.12
N GLY A 171 26.29 3.97 75.25
CA GLY A 171 26.96 4.03 76.55
C GLY A 171 27.43 2.66 77.05
N GLU A 172 28.70 2.31 76.88
CA GLU A 172 29.75 2.22 77.93
C GLU A 172 31.08 1.74 77.29
#